data_AF-A0A179SFA8-F1
#
_entry.id   AF-A0A179SFA8-F1
#
_cell.length_a   1.000
_cell.length_b   1.000
_cell.length_c   1.000
_cell.angle_alpha   90.00
_cell.angle_beta   90.00
_cell.angle_gamma   90.00
#
_symmetry.space_group_name_H-M   'P 1'
#
loop_
_entity.id
_entity.type
_entity.pdbx_description
1 polymer ?
#
loop_
_entity_poly.entity_id
_entity_poly.type
_entity_poly.pdbx_seq_one_letter_code
_entity_poly.pdbx_strand_id
1 'polypeptide(L)'
;MATSAGLVSVTTGSLVVSGTLTSFVAAEGDQLVLRGITALISRAISPSQLQLKQPWPGPDITGASDWDISLTGPYWNQSTTTNLRLSQFLAQFEAGPIKWDMAGPPGDRAKYNDQGVGFIFLSLGDPWTLYTKVANTGAESDWSPGQAIRGSPAESTVEAQAARDDARLAAGAAGGSAGTAQTAASQAAGHAGTALSGASTASTQAILAAQQAAAAASAAAQAESLARLVGALSYDMGTLGQPPDGSTNFDFGSL
;
A
#
# COMPACT_ATOMS: atom_id res chain seq x y z
N MET A 1 3.38 12.00 2.14
CA MET A 1 2.96 11.36 0.89
C MET A 1 3.97 10.27 0.58
N ALA A 2 3.55 9.01 0.54
CA ALA A 2 4.45 7.93 0.15
C ALA A 2 4.52 7.90 -1.38
N THR A 3 5.64 8.32 -1.96
CA THR A 3 5.90 8.15 -3.39
C THR A 3 5.96 6.67 -3.69
N SER A 4 4.99 6.17 -4.45
CA SER A 4 4.96 4.78 -4.87
C SER A 4 6.07 4.52 -5.89
N ALA A 5 6.93 3.53 -5.62
CA ALA A 5 7.90 3.06 -6.59
C ALA A 5 7.20 2.12 -7.58
N GLY A 6 7.15 2.50 -8.85
CA GLY A 6 6.59 1.68 -9.92
C GLY A 6 5.89 2.48 -11.02
N LEU A 7 5.67 1.85 -12.17
CA LEU A 7 5.07 2.45 -13.36
C LEU A 7 3.64 1.92 -13.56
N VAL A 8 2.71 2.79 -13.92
CA VAL A 8 1.30 2.43 -14.16
C VAL A 8 0.91 2.77 -15.60
N SER A 9 0.16 1.86 -16.22
CA SER A 9 -0.38 2.00 -17.56
C SER A 9 -1.86 1.64 -17.59
N VAL A 10 -2.64 2.40 -18.35
CA VAL A 10 -4.06 2.18 -18.55
C VAL A 10 -4.47 2.73 -19.92
N THR A 11 -5.30 1.98 -20.62
CA THR A 11 -5.87 2.38 -21.92
C THR A 11 -7.21 3.06 -21.71
N THR A 12 -7.52 4.08 -22.50
CA THR A 12 -8.83 4.75 -22.52
C THR A 12 -9.96 3.75 -22.65
N GLY A 13 -10.97 3.88 -21.79
CA GLY A 13 -12.12 2.97 -21.77
C GLY A 13 -11.83 1.58 -21.19
N SER A 14 -10.60 1.29 -20.76
CA SER A 14 -10.27 0.02 -20.09
C SER A 14 -10.81 0.01 -18.66
N LEU A 15 -11.28 -1.16 -18.22
CA LEU A 15 -11.57 -1.43 -16.81
C LEU A 15 -10.33 -1.91 -16.04
N VAL A 16 -9.20 -2.03 -16.71
CA VAL A 16 -8.00 -2.68 -16.17
C VAL A 16 -6.84 -1.70 -16.21
N VAL A 17 -6.18 -1.57 -15.06
CA VAL A 17 -4.95 -0.80 -14.89
C VAL A 17 -3.83 -1.78 -14.61
N SER A 18 -2.70 -1.62 -15.29
CA SER A 18 -1.54 -2.49 -15.18
C SER A 18 -0.36 -1.75 -14.59
N GLY A 19 0.29 -2.36 -13.60
CA GLY A 19 1.50 -1.88 -12.96
C GLY A 19 2.73 -2.66 -13.43
N THR A 20 3.87 -1.98 -13.59
CA THR A 20 5.18 -2.57 -13.84
C THR A 20 6.11 -2.13 -12.73
N LEU A 21 6.76 -3.08 -12.05
CA LEU A 21 7.51 -2.82 -10.81
C LEU A 21 6.66 -2.13 -9.72
N THR A 22 5.34 -2.35 -9.76
CA THR A 22 4.35 -1.80 -8.86
C THR A 22 3.69 -2.93 -8.08
N SER A 23 3.45 -2.72 -6.79
CA SER A 23 2.54 -3.54 -5.98
C SER A 23 1.38 -2.67 -5.50
N PHE A 24 0.21 -2.81 -6.10
CA PHE A 24 -1.01 -2.15 -5.68
C PHE A 24 -1.49 -2.71 -4.35
N VAL A 25 -1.63 -1.84 -3.36
CA VAL A 25 -2.33 -2.12 -2.11
C VAL A 25 -3.60 -1.28 -2.11
N ALA A 26 -4.68 -1.87 -2.63
CA ALA A 26 -5.98 -1.21 -2.76
C ALA A 26 -7.12 -2.16 -2.40
N ALA A 27 -8.14 -1.63 -1.73
CA ALA A 27 -9.40 -2.31 -1.50
C ALA A 27 -10.48 -1.81 -2.46
N GLU A 28 -11.62 -2.49 -2.48
CA GLU A 28 -12.79 -2.00 -3.21
C GLU A 28 -13.21 -0.62 -2.67
N GLY A 29 -13.47 0.31 -3.58
CA GLY A 29 -13.94 1.66 -3.28
C GLY A 29 -12.82 2.68 -3.02
N ASP A 30 -11.56 2.25 -2.94
CA ASP A 30 -10.42 3.17 -2.97
C ASP A 30 -10.34 3.88 -4.32
N GLN A 31 -9.69 5.05 -4.36
CA GLN A 31 -9.54 5.84 -5.56
C GLN A 31 -8.12 5.75 -6.08
N LEU A 32 -7.95 5.30 -7.33
CA LEU A 32 -6.71 5.48 -8.06
C LEU A 32 -6.63 6.94 -8.51
N VAL A 33 -5.53 7.62 -8.17
CA VAL A 33 -5.19 8.95 -8.68
C VAL A 33 -4.00 8.79 -9.62
N LEU A 34 -4.16 9.13 -10.88
CA LEU A 34 -3.13 9.01 -11.90
C LEU A 34 -3.12 10.27 -12.76
N ARG A 35 -2.02 11.03 -12.73
CA ARG A 35 -1.93 12.36 -13.39
C ARG A 35 -3.07 13.33 -13.04
N GLY A 36 -3.57 13.25 -11.80
CA GLY A 36 -4.70 14.06 -11.34
C GLY A 36 -6.08 13.58 -11.82
N ILE A 37 -6.17 12.51 -12.60
CA ILE A 37 -7.42 11.85 -12.96
C ILE A 37 -7.71 10.77 -11.92
N THR A 38 -8.95 10.74 -11.42
CA THR A 38 -9.37 9.76 -10.42
C THR A 38 -10.30 8.69 -10.99
N ALA A 39 -10.13 7.46 -10.55
CA ALA A 39 -11.02 6.35 -10.88
C ALA A 39 -11.26 5.44 -9.67
N LEU A 40 -12.48 4.96 -9.52
CA LEU A 40 -12.84 4.05 -8.42
C LEU A 40 -12.33 2.64 -8.70
N ILE A 41 -11.65 2.07 -7.71
CA ILE A 41 -11.14 0.71 -7.76
C ILE A 41 -12.29 -0.25 -7.39
N SER A 42 -12.54 -1.22 -8.25
CA SER A 42 -13.43 -2.35 -7.94
C SER A 42 -12.72 -3.39 -7.09
N ARG A 43 -11.48 -3.75 -7.46
CA ARG A 43 -10.63 -4.68 -6.70
C ARG A 43 -9.20 -4.66 -7.24
N ALA A 44 -8.23 -5.08 -6.44
CA ALA A 44 -6.95 -5.54 -6.96
C ALA A 44 -7.11 -6.97 -7.50
N ILE A 45 -6.85 -7.17 -8.80
CA ILE A 45 -6.85 -8.50 -9.43
C ILE A 45 -5.57 -9.24 -9.03
N SER A 46 -4.45 -8.53 -9.00
CA SER A 46 -3.15 -9.01 -8.59
C SER A 46 -2.31 -7.84 -8.04
N PRO A 47 -1.13 -8.09 -7.46
CA PRO A 47 -0.24 -7.00 -7.04
C PRO A 47 0.08 -6.01 -8.18
N SER A 48 0.06 -6.43 -9.44
CA SER A 48 0.37 -5.58 -10.59
C SER A 48 -0.85 -5.23 -11.43
N GLN A 49 -2.07 -5.49 -10.96
CA GLN A 49 -3.27 -5.24 -11.76
C GLN A 49 -4.47 -4.83 -10.90
N LEU A 50 -5.08 -3.70 -11.26
CA LEU A 50 -6.33 -3.23 -10.67
C LEU A 50 -7.47 -3.39 -11.68
N GLN A 51 -8.65 -3.72 -11.15
CA GLN A 51 -9.92 -3.57 -11.85
C GLN A 51 -10.60 -2.30 -11.36
N LEU A 52 -11.02 -1.43 -12.27
CA LEU A 52 -11.82 -0.24 -12.00
C LEU A 52 -13.31 -0.59 -12.01
N LYS A 53 -14.11 0.18 -11.25
CA LYS A 53 -15.59 0.07 -11.30
C LYS A 53 -16.18 0.66 -12.58
N GLN A 54 -15.47 1.61 -13.19
CA GLN A 54 -15.89 2.31 -14.38
C GLN A 54 -14.74 2.34 -15.39
N PRO A 55 -15.03 2.33 -16.70
CA PRO A 55 -14.02 2.49 -17.74
C PRO A 55 -13.14 3.72 -17.48
N TRP A 56 -11.83 3.60 -17.71
CA TRP A 56 -10.89 4.70 -17.51
C TRP A 56 -11.32 5.95 -18.31
N PRO A 57 -11.58 7.08 -17.64
CA PRO A 57 -12.17 8.26 -18.28
C PRO A 57 -11.13 9.14 -19.00
N GLY A 58 -9.84 8.86 -18.80
CA GLY A 58 -8.74 9.66 -19.34
C GLY A 58 -8.16 9.12 -20.66
N PRO A 59 -7.18 9.84 -21.23
CA PRO A 59 -6.40 9.35 -22.37
C PRO A 59 -5.58 8.11 -21.97
N ASP A 60 -5.01 7.43 -22.98
CA ASP A 60 -4.04 6.37 -22.77
C ASP A 60 -2.85 6.90 -21.96
N ILE A 61 -2.49 6.15 -20.92
CA ILE A 61 -1.33 6.43 -20.09
C ILE A 61 -0.45 5.20 -20.10
N THR A 62 0.84 5.39 -20.38
CA THR A 62 1.82 4.32 -20.38
C THR A 62 3.00 4.73 -19.52
N GLY A 63 3.42 3.85 -18.62
CA GLY A 63 4.64 4.03 -17.84
C GLY A 63 4.65 5.24 -16.90
N ALA A 64 3.49 5.63 -16.34
CA ALA A 64 3.41 6.78 -15.45
C ALA A 64 3.88 6.43 -14.03
N SER A 65 4.78 7.25 -13.48
CA SER A 65 5.28 7.13 -12.10
C SER A 65 4.54 8.05 -11.13
N ASP A 66 3.72 8.96 -11.63
CA ASP A 66 2.95 9.95 -10.86
C ASP A 66 1.53 9.44 -10.57
N TRP A 67 1.48 8.47 -9.67
CA TRP A 67 0.23 7.85 -9.25
C TRP A 67 0.19 7.64 -7.74
N ASP A 68 -1.03 7.61 -7.20
CA ASP A 68 -1.31 7.35 -5.79
C ASP A 68 -2.63 6.57 -5.66
N ILE A 69 -2.82 5.89 -4.53
CA ILE A 69 -4.11 5.29 -4.15
C ILE A 69 -4.61 6.04 -2.93
N SER A 70 -5.69 6.80 -3.12
CA SER A 70 -6.38 7.46 -2.02
C SER A 70 -7.30 6.47 -1.32
N LEU A 71 -6.95 6.17 -0.06
CA LEU A 71 -7.61 5.21 0.84
C LEU A 71 -8.96 5.75 1.34
N THR A 72 -9.93 5.84 0.43
CA THR A 72 -11.28 6.38 0.68
C THR A 72 -12.35 5.30 0.66
N GLY A 73 -11.98 4.04 0.43
CA GLY A 73 -12.90 2.91 0.37
C GLY A 73 -13.61 2.66 1.71
N PRO A 74 -14.77 1.97 1.68
CA PRO A 74 -15.58 1.68 2.87
C PRO A 74 -14.80 1.02 4.00
N TYR A 75 -13.75 0.27 3.67
CA TYR A 75 -12.86 -0.39 4.63
C TYR A 75 -12.07 0.58 5.53
N TRP A 76 -11.73 1.77 5.05
CA TRP A 76 -11.04 2.79 5.86
C TRP A 76 -12.01 3.65 6.69
N ASN A 77 -13.23 3.84 6.18
CA ASN A 77 -14.35 4.40 6.95
C ASN A 77 -14.82 3.49 8.09
N GLN A 78 -14.39 2.21 8.14
CA GLN A 78 -14.69 1.35 9.28
C GLN A 78 -14.03 1.84 10.56
N SER A 79 -12.87 2.48 10.53
CA SER A 79 -12.27 3.04 11.75
C SER A 79 -13.11 4.20 12.29
N THR A 80 -13.61 5.09 11.42
CA THR A 80 -14.47 6.21 11.82
C THR A 80 -15.85 5.74 12.26
N THR A 81 -16.42 4.75 11.57
CA THR A 81 -17.73 4.15 11.91
C THR A 81 -17.64 3.30 13.16
N THR A 82 -16.54 2.57 13.36
CA THR A 82 -16.24 1.82 14.58
C THR A 82 -16.03 2.79 15.73
N ASN A 83 -15.23 3.85 15.56
CA ASN A 83 -15.06 4.89 16.57
C ASN A 83 -16.39 5.55 16.93
N LEU A 84 -17.24 5.88 15.96
CA LEU A 84 -18.58 6.42 16.21
C LEU A 84 -19.45 5.43 16.99
N ARG A 85 -19.47 4.15 16.58
CA ARG A 85 -20.23 3.10 17.28
C ARG A 85 -19.69 2.82 18.68
N LEU A 86 -18.37 2.86 18.87
CA LEU A 86 -17.71 2.69 20.16
C LEU A 86 -18.05 3.87 21.08
N SER A 87 -17.99 5.10 20.57
CA SER A 87 -18.41 6.30 21.29
C SER A 87 -19.90 6.27 21.63
N GLN A 88 -20.76 5.81 20.72
CA GLN A 88 -22.20 5.64 20.99
C GLN A 88 -22.46 4.55 22.03
N PHE A 89 -21.74 3.43 21.98
CA PHE A 89 -21.83 2.36 22.97
C PHE A 89 -21.36 2.82 24.35
N LEU A 90 -20.22 3.53 24.42
CA LEU A 90 -19.73 4.14 25.65
C LEU A 90 -20.72 5.16 26.21
N ALA A 91 -21.30 6.01 25.35
CA ALA A 91 -22.32 6.97 25.76
C ALA A 91 -23.59 6.28 26.29
N GLN A 92 -24.02 5.17 25.69
CA GLN A 92 -25.14 4.36 26.20
C GLN A 92 -24.80 3.65 27.52
N PHE A 93 -23.55 3.22 27.70
CA PHE A 93 -23.08 2.58 28.92
C PHE A 93 -22.97 3.59 30.08
N GLU A 94 -22.40 4.78 29.82
CA GLU A 94 -22.36 5.90 30.76
C GLU A 94 -23.76 6.46 31.06
N ALA A 95 -24.68 6.38 30.09
CA ALA A 95 -26.09 6.72 30.27
C ALA A 95 -26.93 5.58 30.84
N GLY A 96 -26.31 4.53 31.38
CA GLY A 96 -26.94 3.27 31.79
C GLY A 96 -28.33 3.43 32.46
N PRO A 97 -29.18 2.39 32.42
CA PRO A 97 -30.62 2.49 32.71
C PRO A 97 -30.94 3.04 34.11
N ILE A 98 -29.99 3.01 35.04
CA ILE A 98 -30.06 3.64 36.35
C ILE A 98 -28.71 4.33 36.63
N LYS A 99 -28.72 5.66 36.75
CA LYS A 99 -27.60 6.41 37.34
C LYS A 99 -27.79 6.49 38.85
N TRP A 100 -26.75 6.26 39.62
CA TRP A 100 -26.73 6.51 41.06
C TRP A 100 -25.99 7.82 41.34
N ASP A 101 -26.48 8.59 42.30
CA ASP A 101 -25.89 9.87 42.69
C ASP A 101 -24.63 9.68 43.53
N MET A 102 -24.58 8.58 44.29
CA MET A 102 -23.44 8.24 45.13
C MET A 102 -23.33 6.73 45.35
N ALA A 103 -22.11 6.25 45.60
CA ALA A 103 -21.85 4.86 45.97
C ALA A 103 -20.91 4.77 47.18
N GLY A 104 -21.09 3.76 48.02
CA GLY A 104 -20.24 3.57 49.19
C GLY A 104 -20.58 2.34 50.03
N PRO A 105 -19.87 2.12 51.16
CA PRO A 105 -20.17 1.04 52.10
C PRO A 105 -21.61 1.11 52.64
N PRO A 106 -22.22 -0.01 53.10
CA PRO A 106 -23.59 -0.02 53.64
C PRO A 106 -23.83 1.01 54.76
N GLY A 107 -22.84 1.24 55.62
CA GLY A 107 -22.92 2.21 56.72
C GLY A 107 -22.91 3.68 56.28
N ASP A 108 -22.55 3.98 55.03
CA ASP A 108 -22.41 5.34 54.54
C ASP A 108 -23.73 5.95 54.04
N ARG A 109 -24.79 5.13 53.87
CA ARG A 109 -26.11 5.59 53.43
C ARG A 109 -26.65 6.73 54.31
N ALA A 110 -26.52 6.61 55.63
CA ALA A 110 -27.05 7.58 56.59
C ALA A 110 -26.42 8.98 56.45
N LYS A 111 -25.22 9.07 55.86
CA LYS A 111 -24.54 10.36 55.57
C LYS A 111 -25.30 11.21 54.54
N TYR A 112 -26.22 10.59 53.79
CA TYR A 112 -27.00 11.22 52.72
C TYR A 112 -28.47 11.42 53.12
N ASN A 113 -28.79 11.39 54.43
CA ASN A 113 -30.14 11.62 54.96
C ASN A 113 -30.64 13.07 54.76
N ASP A 114 -29.78 13.99 54.35
CA ASP A 114 -30.12 15.38 54.00
C ASP A 114 -30.45 15.59 52.51
N GLN A 115 -30.22 14.59 51.65
CA GLN A 115 -30.42 14.69 50.21
C GLN A 115 -31.91 14.70 49.81
N GLY A 116 -32.23 15.19 48.61
CA GLY A 116 -33.62 15.26 48.14
C GLY A 116 -34.28 13.91 47.85
N VAL A 117 -35.61 13.90 47.73
CA VAL A 117 -36.36 12.75 47.17
C VAL A 117 -35.84 12.45 45.76
N GLY A 118 -35.69 11.17 45.44
CA GLY A 118 -35.12 10.71 44.17
C GLY A 118 -33.60 10.49 44.20
N PHE A 119 -32.91 10.84 45.28
CA PHE A 119 -31.49 10.52 45.45
C PHE A 119 -31.28 8.99 45.49
N ILE A 120 -30.33 8.50 44.68
CA ILE A 120 -30.02 7.08 44.53
C ILE A 120 -28.64 6.79 45.12
N PHE A 121 -28.60 5.96 46.14
CA PHE A 121 -27.37 5.47 46.77
C PHE A 121 -27.12 4.00 46.42
N LEU A 122 -25.96 3.70 45.84
CA LEU A 122 -25.51 2.33 45.61
C LEU A 122 -24.63 1.85 46.78
N SER A 123 -25.14 0.89 47.54
CA SER A 123 -24.36 0.20 48.57
C SER A 123 -23.49 -0.89 47.95
N LEU A 124 -22.19 -0.84 48.21
CA LEU A 124 -21.17 -1.75 47.69
C LEU A 124 -20.90 -2.96 48.60
N GLY A 125 -21.83 -3.35 49.48
CA GLY A 125 -21.75 -4.56 50.31
C GLY A 125 -21.97 -5.85 49.52
N ASP A 126 -21.96 -7.03 50.16
CA ASP A 126 -22.34 -8.29 49.50
C ASP A 126 -23.75 -8.73 49.98
N PRO A 127 -24.81 -8.64 49.13
CA PRO A 127 -24.82 -8.20 47.74
C PRO A 127 -24.83 -6.66 47.58
N TRP A 128 -24.42 -6.18 46.40
CA TRP A 128 -24.63 -4.77 46.05
C TRP A 128 -26.12 -4.45 46.12
N THR A 129 -26.47 -3.30 46.72
CA THR A 129 -27.87 -2.95 46.98
C THR A 129 -28.12 -1.49 46.63
N LEU A 130 -29.14 -1.25 45.80
CA LEU A 130 -29.52 0.10 45.38
C LEU A 130 -30.66 0.63 46.25
N TYR A 131 -30.48 1.81 46.82
CA TYR A 131 -31.49 2.50 47.63
C TYR A 131 -31.92 3.77 46.92
N THR A 132 -33.22 4.02 46.88
CA THR A 132 -33.78 5.29 46.40
C THR A 132 -34.46 5.99 47.56
N LYS A 133 -34.22 7.29 47.69
CA LYS A 133 -34.87 8.11 48.70
C LYS A 133 -36.29 8.47 48.26
N VAL A 134 -37.29 8.04 49.02
CA VAL A 134 -38.72 8.18 48.72
C VAL A 134 -39.41 9.33 49.48
N ALA A 135 -38.80 9.79 50.57
CA ALA A 135 -39.24 10.95 51.36
C ALA A 135 -38.03 11.77 51.83
N ASN A 136 -38.24 12.97 52.39
CA ASN A 136 -37.15 13.82 52.89
C ASN A 136 -37.49 14.40 54.27
N THR A 137 -37.71 13.51 55.23
CA THR A 137 -37.97 13.83 56.64
C THR A 137 -36.70 13.74 57.51
N GLY A 138 -35.59 13.26 56.93
CA GLY A 138 -34.30 13.06 57.61
C GLY A 138 -34.20 11.71 58.35
N ALA A 139 -35.17 10.82 58.15
CA ALA A 139 -35.27 9.54 58.87
C ALA A 139 -34.80 8.36 57.99
N GLU A 140 -34.35 7.27 58.62
CA GLU A 140 -33.96 6.04 57.90
C GLU A 140 -35.13 5.43 57.11
N SER A 141 -36.37 5.66 57.54
CA SER A 141 -37.60 5.24 56.84
C SER A 141 -37.85 5.99 55.53
N ASP A 142 -37.09 7.06 55.26
CA ASP A 142 -37.16 7.81 53.99
C ASP A 142 -36.55 7.06 52.82
N TRP A 143 -35.80 6.00 53.07
CA TRP A 143 -35.18 5.17 52.04
C TRP A 143 -36.08 4.00 51.66
N SER A 144 -36.04 3.63 50.39
CA SER A 144 -36.61 2.37 49.91
C SER A 144 -36.03 1.17 50.69
N PRO A 145 -36.70 0.02 50.74
CA PRO A 145 -36.19 -1.21 51.35
C PRO A 145 -34.83 -1.68 50.79
N GLY A 146 -34.45 -1.23 49.58
CA GLY A 146 -33.22 -1.59 48.88
C GLY A 146 -33.46 -2.72 47.89
N GLN A 147 -32.97 -2.56 46.66
CA GLN A 147 -33.00 -3.60 45.64
C GLN A 147 -31.61 -4.22 45.52
N ALA A 148 -31.49 -5.50 45.88
CA ALA A 148 -30.25 -6.22 45.67
C ALA A 148 -29.98 -6.37 44.16
N ILE A 149 -28.81 -5.91 43.72
CA ILE A 149 -28.27 -6.14 42.39
C ILE A 149 -27.34 -7.34 42.51
N ARG A 150 -27.90 -8.53 42.28
CA ARG A 150 -27.09 -9.70 42.00
C ARG A 150 -26.82 -9.72 40.52
N GLY A 151 -25.60 -9.36 40.12
CA GLY A 151 -25.07 -9.99 38.92
C GLY A 151 -25.07 -11.49 39.22
N SER A 152 -25.83 -12.28 38.48
CA SER A 152 -25.36 -13.66 38.27
C SER A 152 -23.92 -13.49 37.80
N PRO A 153 -22.93 -14.24 38.33
CA PRO A 153 -21.65 -14.33 37.65
C PRO A 153 -22.02 -14.53 36.18
N ALA A 154 -21.40 -13.80 35.27
CA ALA A 154 -21.47 -14.16 33.88
C ALA A 154 -20.80 -15.55 33.78
N GLU A 155 -21.51 -16.61 34.15
CA GLU A 155 -21.41 -17.88 33.48
C GLU A 155 -21.64 -17.49 32.04
N SER A 156 -20.51 -17.36 31.36
CA SER A 156 -20.38 -17.00 29.96
C SER A 156 -21.56 -17.63 29.23
N THR A 157 -22.53 -16.80 28.84
CA THR A 157 -23.65 -17.32 28.07
C THR A 157 -23.05 -17.97 26.83
N VAL A 158 -23.72 -18.98 26.28
CA VAL A 158 -23.22 -19.70 25.08
C VAL A 158 -22.89 -18.70 23.97
N GLU A 159 -23.62 -17.59 23.89
CA GLU A 159 -23.40 -16.47 22.97
C GLU A 159 -22.09 -15.72 23.24
N ALA A 160 -21.71 -15.51 24.51
CA ALA A 160 -20.44 -14.87 24.87
C ALA A 160 -19.23 -15.77 24.56
N GLN A 161 -19.39 -17.09 24.70
CA GLN A 161 -18.36 -18.06 24.29
C GLN A 161 -18.24 -18.10 22.76
N ALA A 162 -19.37 -18.17 22.04
CA ALA A 162 -19.40 -18.14 20.58
C ALA A 162 -18.77 -16.86 20.02
N ALA A 163 -19.08 -15.69 20.57
CA ALA A 163 -18.48 -14.43 20.15
C ALA A 163 -16.95 -14.39 20.36
N ARG A 164 -16.45 -15.02 21.44
CA ARG A 164 -15.01 -15.14 21.69
C ARG A 164 -14.33 -16.06 20.68
N ASP A 165 -14.96 -17.19 20.35
CA ASP A 165 -14.43 -18.15 19.40
C ASP A 165 -14.44 -17.60 17.97
N ASP A 166 -15.51 -16.90 17.59
CA ASP A 166 -15.59 -16.17 16.31
C ASP A 166 -14.51 -15.08 16.21
N ALA A 167 -14.28 -14.31 17.28
CA ALA A 167 -13.22 -13.31 17.32
C ALA A 167 -11.83 -13.95 17.17
N ARG A 168 -11.61 -15.13 17.78
CA ARG A 168 -10.35 -15.88 17.65
C ARG A 168 -10.14 -16.43 16.24
N LEU A 169 -11.20 -16.93 15.60
CA LEU A 169 -11.17 -17.39 14.21
C LEU A 169 -10.87 -16.24 13.25
N ALA A 170 -11.53 -15.09 13.42
CA ALA A 170 -11.29 -13.89 12.63
C ALA A 170 -9.84 -13.39 12.77
N ALA A 171 -9.31 -13.38 14.00
CA ALA A 171 -7.90 -13.04 14.24
C ALA A 171 -6.93 -14.00 13.55
N GLY A 172 -7.23 -15.30 13.55
CA GLY A 172 -6.46 -16.31 12.82
C GLY A 172 -6.47 -16.10 11.30
N ALA A 173 -7.63 -15.80 10.71
CA ALA A 173 -7.76 -15.52 9.29
C ALA A 173 -7.02 -14.23 8.87
N ALA A 174 -7.08 -13.18 9.72
CA ALA A 174 -6.32 -11.96 9.51
C ALA A 174 -4.80 -12.20 9.57
N GLY A 175 -4.33 -12.98 10.56
CA GLY A 175 -2.92 -13.38 10.67
C GLY A 175 -2.44 -14.19 9.46
N GLY A 176 -3.25 -15.13 8.97
CA GLY A 176 -2.95 -15.88 7.75
C GLY A 176 -2.86 -15.00 6.51
N SER A 177 -3.78 -14.05 6.36
CA SER A 177 -3.77 -13.08 5.26
C SER A 177 -2.52 -12.18 5.29
N ALA A 178 -2.11 -11.74 6.48
CA ALA A 178 -0.88 -10.96 6.67
C ALA A 178 0.39 -11.76 6.30
N GLY A 179 0.48 -13.03 6.71
CA GLY A 179 1.60 -13.90 6.33
C GLY A 179 1.67 -14.17 4.81
N THR A 180 0.50 -14.29 4.17
CA THR A 180 0.41 -14.45 2.71
C THR A 180 0.88 -13.18 1.99
N ALA A 181 0.47 -12.00 2.47
CA ALA A 181 0.89 -10.71 1.94
C ALA A 181 2.41 -10.47 2.10
N GLN A 182 2.98 -10.83 3.26
CA GLN A 182 4.42 -10.72 3.49
C GLN A 182 5.22 -11.64 2.56
N THR A 183 4.74 -12.86 2.33
CA THR A 183 5.36 -13.79 1.38
C THR A 183 5.33 -13.23 -0.06
N ALA A 184 4.20 -12.67 -0.48
CA ALA A 184 4.06 -12.04 -1.79
C ALA A 184 5.01 -10.83 -1.95
N ALA A 185 5.16 -10.01 -0.90
CA ALA A 185 6.09 -8.88 -0.90
C ALA A 185 7.55 -9.32 -1.04
N SER A 186 7.97 -10.39 -0.35
CA SER A 186 9.33 -10.93 -0.49
C SER A 186 9.60 -11.48 -1.90
N GLN A 187 8.62 -12.15 -2.53
CA GLN A 187 8.75 -12.62 -3.90
C GLN A 187 8.85 -11.46 -4.90
N ALA A 188 8.02 -10.42 -4.74
CA ALA A 188 8.08 -9.22 -5.56
C ALA A 188 9.43 -8.51 -5.47
N ALA A 189 10.01 -8.41 -4.27
CA ALA A 189 11.35 -7.86 -4.08
C ALA A 189 12.44 -8.69 -4.79
N GLY A 190 12.33 -10.02 -4.75
CA GLY A 190 13.23 -10.93 -5.49
C GLY A 190 13.16 -10.71 -7.00
N HIS A 191 11.95 -10.65 -7.57
CA HIS A 191 11.75 -10.39 -8.99
C HIS A 191 12.28 -9.01 -9.42
N ALA A 192 12.09 -7.98 -8.59
CA ALA A 192 12.65 -6.65 -8.84
C ALA A 192 14.20 -6.69 -8.88
N GLY A 193 14.83 -7.44 -7.98
CA GLY A 193 16.28 -7.66 -7.98
C GLY A 193 16.77 -8.33 -9.27
N THR A 194 16.12 -9.42 -9.71
CA THR A 194 16.45 -10.10 -10.97
C THR A 194 16.29 -9.17 -12.19
N ALA A 195 15.23 -8.37 -12.22
CA ALA A 195 14.99 -7.41 -13.30
C ALA A 195 16.09 -6.33 -13.37
N LEU A 196 16.54 -5.83 -12.20
CA LEU A 196 17.64 -4.86 -12.13
C LEU A 196 18.96 -5.45 -12.64
N SER A 197 19.27 -6.70 -12.26
CA SER A 197 20.45 -7.40 -12.77
C SER A 197 20.37 -7.58 -14.29
N GLY A 198 19.22 -8.00 -14.82
CA GLY A 198 19.00 -8.13 -16.27
C GLY A 198 19.16 -6.81 -17.02
N ALA A 199 18.61 -5.71 -16.50
CA ALA A 199 18.78 -4.38 -17.07
C ALA A 199 20.26 -3.93 -17.08
N SER A 200 21.01 -4.23 -16.02
CA SER A 200 22.44 -3.92 -15.92
C SER A 200 23.28 -4.71 -16.94
N THR A 201 22.94 -5.99 -17.14
CA THR A 201 23.56 -6.82 -18.19
C THR A 201 23.25 -6.29 -19.59
N ALA A 202 21.99 -5.95 -19.86
CA ALA A 202 21.57 -5.39 -21.15
C ALA A 202 22.28 -4.06 -21.45
N SER A 203 22.43 -3.19 -20.46
CA SER A 203 23.18 -1.93 -20.58
C SER A 203 24.66 -2.19 -20.94
N THR A 204 25.30 -3.12 -20.24
CA THR A 204 26.69 -3.52 -20.54
C THR A 204 26.82 -4.06 -21.97
N GLN A 205 25.89 -4.90 -22.42
CA GLN A 205 25.90 -5.43 -23.79
C GLN A 205 25.70 -4.33 -24.85
N ALA A 206 24.83 -3.36 -24.59
CA ALA A 206 24.65 -2.22 -25.48
C ALA A 206 25.93 -1.36 -25.62
N ILE A 207 26.65 -1.14 -24.50
CA ILE A 207 27.94 -0.43 -24.51
C ILE A 207 28.98 -1.22 -25.33
N LEU A 208 29.06 -2.54 -25.14
CA LEU A 208 29.98 -3.38 -25.90
C LEU A 208 29.67 -3.39 -27.41
N ALA A 209 28.39 -3.47 -27.76
CA ALA A 209 27.95 -3.39 -29.16
C ALA A 209 28.33 -2.05 -29.80
N ALA A 210 28.15 -0.94 -29.06
CA ALA A 210 28.56 0.39 -29.52
C ALA A 210 30.09 0.50 -29.74
N GLN A 211 30.89 -0.07 -28.83
CA GLN A 211 32.35 -0.11 -28.96
C GLN A 211 32.79 -0.94 -30.17
N GLN A 212 32.17 -2.10 -30.40
CA GLN A 212 32.45 -2.94 -31.58
C GLN A 212 32.08 -2.23 -32.89
N ALA A 213 30.94 -1.54 -32.91
CA ALA A 213 30.54 -0.74 -34.08
C ALA A 213 31.55 0.39 -34.36
N ALA A 214 32.04 1.08 -33.33
CA ALA A 214 33.08 2.10 -33.49
C ALA A 214 34.42 1.53 -34.00
N ALA A 215 34.82 0.36 -33.51
CA ALA A 215 36.03 -0.34 -33.98
C ALA A 215 35.89 -0.83 -35.43
N ALA A 216 34.72 -1.32 -35.83
CA ALA A 216 34.45 -1.69 -37.22
C ALA A 216 34.51 -0.48 -38.15
N ALA A 217 33.95 0.67 -37.74
CA ALA A 217 34.00 1.91 -38.50
C ALA A 217 35.45 2.42 -38.69
N SER A 218 36.28 2.37 -37.65
CA SER A 218 37.68 2.78 -37.76
C SER A 218 38.50 1.83 -38.64
N ALA A 219 38.26 0.52 -38.55
CA ALA A 219 38.90 -0.46 -39.44
C ALA A 219 38.50 -0.25 -40.91
N ALA A 220 37.23 0.05 -41.19
CA ALA A 220 36.76 0.37 -42.52
C ALA A 220 37.44 1.62 -43.10
N ALA A 221 37.56 2.69 -42.30
CA ALA A 221 38.24 3.92 -42.71
C ALA A 221 39.75 3.68 -42.99
N GLN A 222 40.42 2.86 -42.19
CA GLN A 222 41.82 2.48 -42.42
C GLN A 222 41.97 1.67 -43.71
N ALA A 223 41.07 0.71 -43.97
CA ALA A 223 41.08 -0.09 -45.19
C ALA A 223 40.88 0.79 -46.44
N GLU A 224 39.97 1.78 -46.38
CA GLU A 224 39.76 2.73 -47.47
C GLU A 224 41.01 3.58 -47.73
N SER A 225 41.65 4.08 -46.67
CA SER A 225 42.91 4.83 -46.77
C SER A 225 44.01 4.00 -47.44
N LEU A 226 44.17 2.73 -47.03
CA LEU A 226 45.14 1.82 -47.62
C LEU A 226 44.84 1.54 -49.10
N ALA A 227 43.58 1.33 -49.45
CA ALA A 227 43.15 1.11 -50.83
C ALA A 227 43.46 2.32 -51.72
N ARG A 228 43.24 3.55 -51.23
CA ARG A 228 43.62 4.79 -51.93
C ARG A 228 45.13 4.89 -52.13
N LEU A 229 45.93 4.55 -51.12
CA LEU A 229 47.38 4.58 -51.20
C LEU A 229 47.91 3.58 -52.25
N VAL A 230 47.42 2.35 -52.22
CA VAL A 230 47.79 1.30 -53.19
C VAL A 230 47.36 1.69 -54.61
N GLY A 231 46.16 2.25 -54.76
CA GLY A 231 45.69 2.76 -56.05
C GLY A 231 46.57 3.89 -56.61
N ALA A 232 46.98 4.84 -55.77
CA ALA A 232 47.88 5.93 -56.16
C ALA A 232 49.27 5.41 -56.57
N LEU A 233 49.84 4.46 -55.82
CA LEU A 233 51.12 3.82 -56.14
C LEU A 233 51.06 3.02 -57.46
N SER A 234 49.96 2.31 -57.72
CA SER A 234 49.74 1.61 -58.99
C SER A 234 49.63 2.56 -60.18
N TYR A 235 48.97 3.71 -60.01
CA TYR A 235 48.85 4.71 -61.07
C TYR A 235 50.19 5.36 -61.41
N ASP A 236 50.99 5.72 -60.40
CA ASP A 236 52.32 6.31 -60.57
C ASP A 236 53.30 5.34 -61.29
N MET A 237 53.27 4.06 -60.92
CA MET A 237 54.05 3.00 -61.58
C MET A 237 53.59 2.71 -63.02
N GLY A 238 52.30 2.89 -63.32
CA GLY A 238 51.75 2.73 -64.68
C GLY A 238 52.05 3.91 -65.62
N THR A 239 52.36 5.08 -65.06
CA THR A 239 52.73 6.29 -65.80
C THR A 239 54.23 6.50 -65.96
N LEU A 240 55.06 5.60 -65.45
CA LEU A 240 56.44 5.41 -65.92
C LEU A 240 56.38 4.83 -67.34
N GLY A 241 55.92 5.67 -68.27
CA GLY A 241 55.90 5.39 -69.68
C GLY A 241 57.32 5.03 -70.11
N GLN A 242 57.42 3.87 -70.74
CA GLN A 242 58.59 3.49 -71.52
C GLN A 242 59.07 4.73 -72.30
N PRO A 243 60.36 5.12 -72.18
CA PRO A 243 60.84 6.30 -72.86
C PRO A 243 60.47 6.20 -74.35
N PRO A 244 60.03 7.30 -74.99
CA PRO A 244 59.50 7.28 -76.36
C PRO A 244 60.51 6.81 -77.41
N ASP A 245 61.76 6.57 -77.01
CA ASP A 245 62.81 5.98 -77.83
C ASP A 245 62.78 4.43 -77.87
N GLY A 246 61.91 3.77 -77.10
CA GLY A 246 61.81 2.32 -77.05
C GLY A 246 62.99 1.63 -76.35
N SER A 247 63.84 2.38 -75.64
CA SER A 247 64.97 1.79 -74.90
C SER A 247 64.49 1.03 -73.66
N THR A 248 65.07 -0.15 -73.42
CA THR A 248 64.76 -0.99 -72.26
C THR A 248 65.67 -0.71 -71.06
N ASN A 249 66.51 0.32 -71.12
CA ASN A 249 67.43 0.66 -70.04
C ASN A 249 66.81 1.70 -69.12
N PHE A 250 66.39 1.26 -67.94
CA PHE A 250 66.12 2.14 -66.81
C PHE A 250 67.45 2.66 -66.25
N ASP A 251 67.74 3.94 -66.47
CA ASP A 251 68.85 4.64 -65.81
C ASP A 251 68.45 4.97 -64.37
N PHE A 252 68.91 4.15 -63.43
CA PHE A 252 68.91 4.52 -62.01
C PHE A 252 70.10 5.43 -61.80
N GLY A 253 69.89 6.74 -62.01
CA GLY A 253 70.92 7.76 -61.94
C GLY A 253 71.94 7.50 -60.82
N SER A 254 73.22 7.56 -61.18
CA SER A 254 74.34 7.34 -60.27
C SER A 254 74.26 8.27 -59.05
N LEU A 255 74.43 7.67 -57.86
CA LEU A 255 74.68 8.34 -56.58
C LEU A 255 75.85 9.34 -56.65
#